data_AF-A0A3N5GM86-F1
#
_entry.id   AF-A0A3N5GM86-F1
#
_cell.length_a   1.000
_cell.length_b   1.000
_cell.length_c   1.000
_cell.angle_alpha   90.00
_cell.angle_beta   90.00
_cell.angle_gamma   90.00
#
_symmetry.space_group_name_H-M   'P 1'
#
loop_
_entity.id
_entity.type
_entity.pdbx_description
1 polymer ?
#
loop_
_entity_poly.entity_id
_entity_poly.type
_entity_poly.pdbx_seq_one_letter_code
_entity_poly.pdbx_strand_id
1 'polypeptide(L)'
;MKTTLIVIQNDADHAQAKALIEKLMDSKDPADQARMVAQACLAEAYERSRWPRRAPSLPDLLTYLMDQHGLSRGDLIPLLGTASRVSEVMTGKRELSMTMVRKLRERFHIPADLLIPPPRRSEIAA
;
A
#
# COMPACT_ATOMS: atom_id res chain seq x y z
N MET A 1 -37.76 -6.11 3.65
CA MET A 1 -37.74 -4.63 3.66
C MET A 1 -36.77 -4.17 2.59
N LYS A 2 -37.08 -3.12 1.81
CA LYS A 2 -36.14 -2.58 0.81
C LYS A 2 -35.11 -1.73 1.55
N THR A 3 -33.87 -2.19 1.57
CA THR A 3 -32.78 -1.48 2.23
C THR A 3 -32.14 -0.48 1.27
N THR A 4 -32.11 0.80 1.64
CA THR A 4 -31.52 1.86 0.79
C THR A 4 -30.00 1.87 0.92
N LEU A 5 -29.31 1.72 -0.21
CA LEU A 5 -27.86 1.87 -0.33
C LEU A 5 -27.52 3.28 -0.84
N ILE A 6 -26.37 3.79 -0.42
CA ILE A 6 -25.82 5.05 -0.93
C ILE A 6 -24.94 4.69 -2.12
N VAL A 7 -25.31 5.18 -3.31
CA VAL A 7 -24.47 5.10 -4.51
C VAL A 7 -23.37 6.15 -4.37
N ILE A 8 -22.12 5.76 -4.59
CA ILE A 8 -20.96 6.61 -4.34
C ILE A 8 -20.40 7.11 -5.66
N GLN A 9 -20.59 8.40 -5.95
CA GLN A 9 -20.09 9.05 -7.17
C GLN A 9 -19.06 10.14 -6.87
N ASN A 10 -19.01 10.61 -5.63
CA ASN A 10 -18.13 11.69 -5.19
C ASN A 10 -17.69 11.50 -3.73
N ASP A 11 -16.81 12.40 -3.27
CA ASP A 11 -16.22 12.34 -1.92
C ASP A 11 -17.26 12.59 -0.81
N ALA A 12 -18.37 13.30 -1.08
CA ALA A 12 -19.45 13.51 -0.10
C ALA A 12 -20.30 12.24 0.09
N ASP A 13 -20.66 11.55 -1.00
CA ASP A 13 -21.36 10.26 -0.94
C ASP A 13 -20.52 9.22 -0.19
N HIS A 14 -19.19 9.25 -0.42
CA HIS A 14 -18.24 8.35 0.23
C HIS A 14 -18.18 8.61 1.74
N ALA A 15 -18.15 9.87 2.17
CA ALA A 15 -18.20 10.24 3.58
C ALA A 15 -19.51 9.78 4.26
N GLN A 16 -20.65 9.93 3.57
CA GLN A 16 -21.94 9.45 4.06
C GLN A 16 -21.99 7.92 4.14
N ALA A 17 -21.42 7.23 3.15
CA ALA A 17 -21.30 5.77 3.16
C ALA A 17 -20.46 5.27 4.34
N LYS A 18 -19.34 5.94 4.65
CA LYS A 18 -18.52 5.62 5.83
C LYS A 18 -19.26 5.78 7.15
N ALA A 19 -19.93 6.92 7.34
CA ALA A 19 -20.74 7.15 8.54
C ALA A 19 -21.86 6.12 8.69
N LEU A 20 -22.46 5.68 7.58
CA LEU A 20 -23.46 4.61 7.59
C LEU A 20 -22.85 3.27 7.99
N ILE A 21 -21.69 2.90 7.45
CA ILE A 21 -20.98 1.66 7.82
C ILE A 21 -20.68 1.66 9.33
N GLU A 22 -20.09 2.74 9.85
CA GLU A 22 -19.77 2.89 11.28
C GLU A 22 -21.01 2.72 12.16
N LYS A 23 -22.13 3.33 11.78
CA LYS A 23 -23.41 3.21 12.52
C LYS A 23 -23.93 1.77 12.55
N LEU A 24 -23.67 0.98 11.51
CA LEU A 24 -24.19 -0.39 11.37
C LEU A 24 -23.27 -1.44 11.99
N MET A 25 -22.02 -1.10 12.32
CA MET A 25 -21.02 -2.04 12.87
C MET A 25 -21.47 -2.74 14.15
N ASP A 26 -22.17 -2.03 15.03
CA ASP A 26 -22.63 -2.58 16.31
C ASP A 26 -24.02 -3.25 16.22
N SER A 27 -24.66 -3.25 15.04
CA SER A 27 -25.98 -3.83 14.87
C SER A 27 -25.93 -5.37 14.87
N LYS A 28 -26.84 -5.97 15.63
CA LYS A 28 -27.04 -7.43 15.68
C LYS A 28 -28.10 -7.92 14.68
N ASP A 29 -28.76 -7.01 13.96
CA ASP A 29 -29.73 -7.37 12.93
C ASP A 29 -29.00 -7.91 11.70
N PRO A 30 -29.29 -9.16 11.25
CA PRO A 30 -28.74 -9.70 10.01
C PRO A 30 -28.96 -8.82 8.78
N ALA A 31 -30.06 -8.06 8.72
CA ALA A 31 -30.34 -7.15 7.62
C ALA A 31 -29.39 -5.95 7.60
N ASP A 32 -29.05 -5.42 8.78
CA ASP A 32 -28.08 -4.34 8.93
C ASP A 32 -26.66 -4.81 8.63
N GLN A 33 -26.30 -6.04 9.01
CA GLN A 33 -25.01 -6.64 8.67
C GLN A 33 -24.87 -6.81 7.15
N ALA A 34 -25.90 -7.35 6.49
CA ALA A 34 -25.92 -7.48 5.04
C ALA A 34 -25.82 -6.11 4.34
N ARG A 35 -26.50 -5.10 4.89
CA ARG A 35 -26.42 -3.71 4.40
C ARG A 35 -25.02 -3.13 4.56
N MET A 36 -24.40 -3.31 5.73
CA MET A 36 -23.06 -2.83 6.03
C MET A 36 -22.06 -3.41 5.04
N VAL A 37 -22.10 -4.72 4.81
CA VAL A 37 -21.23 -5.40 3.84
C VAL A 37 -21.43 -4.84 2.44
N ALA A 38 -22.68 -4.69 1.99
CA ALA A 38 -22.98 -4.13 0.68
C ALA A 38 -22.47 -2.68 0.54
N GLN A 39 -22.66 -1.85 1.56
CA GLN A 39 -22.17 -0.47 1.58
C GLN A 39 -20.63 -0.40 1.58
N ALA A 40 -19.97 -1.30 2.32
CA ALA A 40 -18.51 -1.41 2.35
C ALA A 40 -17.94 -1.82 0.99
N CYS A 41 -18.58 -2.75 0.27
CA CYS A 41 -18.19 -3.10 -1.09
C CYS A 41 -18.27 -1.91 -2.06
N LEU A 42 -19.31 -1.08 -1.95
CA LEU A 42 -19.44 0.13 -2.77
C LEU A 42 -18.35 1.16 -2.41
N ALA A 43 -18.06 1.33 -1.12
CA ALA A 43 -16.99 2.23 -0.66
C ALA A 43 -15.62 1.77 -1.16
N GLU A 44 -15.29 0.47 -1.08
CA GLU A 44 -14.04 -0.07 -1.61
C GLU A 44 -13.94 0.14 -3.12
N ALA A 45 -15.02 -0.08 -3.87
CA ALA A 45 -15.03 0.11 -5.33
C ALA A 45 -14.73 1.57 -5.72
N TYR A 46 -15.31 2.53 -4.98
CA TYR A 46 -15.01 3.95 -5.16
C TYR A 46 -13.56 4.28 -4.76
N GLU A 47 -13.10 3.81 -3.60
CA GLU A 47 -11.74 4.06 -3.13
C GLU A 47 -10.69 3.50 -4.09
N ARG A 48 -10.91 2.30 -4.67
CA ARG A 48 -10.01 1.71 -5.66
C ARG A 48 -9.88 2.52 -6.94
N SER A 49 -10.95 3.21 -7.37
CA SER A 49 -10.91 4.05 -8.57
C SER A 49 -10.33 5.44 -8.27
N ARG A 50 -10.69 6.01 -7.11
CA ARG A 50 -10.29 7.34 -6.66
C ARG A 50 -8.84 7.39 -6.16
N TRP A 51 -8.42 6.37 -5.42
CA TRP A 51 -7.10 6.18 -4.83
C TRP A 51 -6.59 4.77 -5.16
N PRO A 52 -6.17 4.52 -6.41
CA PRO A 52 -5.65 3.22 -6.79
C PRO A 52 -4.52 2.83 -5.84
N ARG A 53 -4.60 1.62 -5.27
CA ARG A 53 -3.56 1.02 -4.44
C ARG A 53 -2.25 1.05 -5.25
N ARG A 54 -1.39 2.03 -4.98
CA ARG A 54 -0.07 2.11 -5.59
C ARG A 54 0.79 1.10 -4.88
N ALA A 55 1.51 0.27 -5.65
CA ALA A 55 2.55 -0.56 -5.04
C ALA A 55 3.49 0.38 -4.25
N PRO A 56 3.87 0.01 -3.01
CA PRO A 56 4.74 0.85 -2.21
C PRO A 56 6.01 1.14 -3.02
N SER A 57 6.45 2.40 -3.01
CA SER A 57 7.72 2.71 -3.63
C SER A 57 8.84 2.01 -2.83
N LEU A 58 9.98 1.76 -3.46
CA LEU A 58 11.12 1.19 -2.76
C LEU A 58 11.50 2.00 -1.49
N PRO A 59 11.52 3.35 -1.51
CA PRO A 59 11.66 4.16 -0.30
C PRO A 59 10.64 3.85 0.79
N ASP A 60 9.36 3.69 0.44
CA ASP A 60 8.30 3.40 1.42
C ASP A 60 8.51 2.02 2.05
N LEU A 61 8.85 1.02 1.23
CA LEU A 61 9.15 -0.33 1.69
C LEU A 61 10.35 -0.34 2.64
N LEU A 62 11.46 0.33 2.27
CA LEU A 62 12.64 0.39 3.12
C LEU A 62 12.38 1.16 4.42
N THR A 63 11.59 2.23 4.36
CA THR A 63 11.19 2.99 5.56
C THR A 63 10.35 2.12 6.49
N TYR A 64 9.40 1.36 5.94
CA TYR A 64 8.61 0.39 6.71
C TYR A 64 9.50 -0.69 7.36
N LEU A 65 10.43 -1.27 6.61
CA LEU A 65 11.37 -2.26 7.17
C LEU A 65 12.27 -1.66 8.25
N MET A 66 12.71 -0.41 8.09
CA MET A 66 13.49 0.27 9.11
C MET A 66 12.69 0.44 10.40
N ASP A 67 11.43 0.89 10.30
CA ASP A 67 10.55 1.09 11.45
C ASP A 67 10.28 -0.23 12.18
N GLN A 68 9.91 -1.29 11.45
CA GLN A 68 9.62 -2.62 12.02
C GLN A 68 10.83 -3.26 12.71
N HIS A 69 12.06 -2.91 12.28
CA HIS A 69 13.28 -3.46 12.83
C HIS A 69 14.05 -2.48 13.73
N GLY A 70 13.51 -1.28 14.01
CA GLY A 70 14.17 -0.24 14.81
C GLY A 70 15.51 0.24 14.24
N LEU A 71 15.64 0.26 12.90
CA LEU A 71 16.90 0.59 12.21
C LEU A 71 16.94 2.07 11.81
N SER A 72 18.14 2.64 11.90
CA SER A 72 18.44 3.95 11.32
C SER A 72 18.90 3.83 9.86
N ARG A 73 18.96 4.96 9.15
CA ARG A 73 19.51 4.98 7.78
C ARG A 73 20.97 4.52 7.74
N GLY A 74 21.75 4.77 8.81
CA GLY A 74 23.14 4.32 8.92
C GLY A 74 23.26 2.80 8.90
N ASP A 75 22.27 2.11 9.46
CA ASP A 75 22.27 0.64 9.53
C ASP A 75 22.01 -0.04 8.17
N LEU A 76 21.60 0.74 7.16
CA LEU A 76 21.47 0.26 5.78
C LEU A 76 22.78 0.31 4.99
N ILE A 77 23.83 0.97 5.51
CA ILE A 77 25.14 1.08 4.84
C ILE A 77 25.73 -0.31 4.51
N PRO A 78 25.74 -1.32 5.40
CA PRO A 78 26.27 -2.65 5.05
C PRO A 78 25.49 -3.35 3.90
N LEU A 79 24.21 -3.01 3.76
CA LEU A 79 23.30 -3.61 2.78
C LEU A 79 23.39 -2.90 1.42
N LEU A 80 23.44 -1.57 1.43
CA LEU A 80 23.36 -0.74 0.23
C LEU A 80 24.73 -0.22 -0.23
N GLY A 81 25.72 -0.09 0.65
CA GLY A 81 27.06 0.38 0.35
C GLY A 81 27.42 1.66 1.11
N THR A 82 27.50 2.80 0.44
CA THR A 82 27.90 4.08 1.07
C THR A 82 26.70 4.87 1.56
N ALA A 83 26.90 5.81 2.49
CA ALA A 83 25.84 6.69 2.99
C ALA A 83 25.16 7.51 1.86
N SER A 84 25.93 8.00 0.88
CA SER A 84 25.39 8.67 -0.32
C SER A 84 24.41 7.76 -1.05
N ARG A 85 24.78 6.50 -1.22
CA ARG A 85 23.96 5.53 -1.93
C ARG A 85 22.69 5.15 -1.17
N VAL A 86 22.78 5.02 0.17
CA VAL A 86 21.58 4.87 1.02
C VAL A 86 20.64 6.04 0.77
N SER A 87 21.14 7.28 0.79
CA SER A 87 20.31 8.46 0.55
C SER A 87 19.68 8.49 -0.84
N GLU A 88 20.43 8.13 -1.88
CA GLU A 88 19.93 8.06 -3.26
C GLU A 88 18.81 7.02 -3.40
N VAL A 89 18.96 5.85 -2.78
CA VAL A 89 17.94 4.79 -2.77
C VAL A 89 16.71 5.23 -1.97
N MET A 90 16.89 5.80 -0.77
CA MET A 90 15.80 6.31 0.08
C MET A 90 15.07 7.52 -0.50
N THR A 91 15.63 8.16 -1.53
CA THR A 91 14.98 9.26 -2.27
C THR A 91 14.46 8.81 -3.64
N GLY A 92 14.61 7.53 -3.99
CA GLY A 92 14.18 6.98 -5.28
C GLY A 92 15.01 7.45 -6.48
N LYS A 93 16.13 8.15 -6.26
CA LYS A 93 17.04 8.61 -7.32
C LYS A 93 17.83 7.46 -7.94
N ARG A 94 17.95 6.34 -7.23
CA ARG A 94 18.71 5.17 -7.65
C ARG A 94 17.94 3.89 -7.37
N GLU A 95 17.92 3.00 -8.37
CA GLU A 95 17.41 1.63 -8.26
C GLU A 95 18.44 0.72 -7.56
N LEU A 96 17.96 -0.37 -6.95
CA LEU A 96 18.84 -1.36 -6.31
C LEU A 96 19.61 -2.17 -7.36
N SER A 97 20.89 -2.44 -7.08
CA SER A 97 21.59 -3.49 -7.83
C SER A 97 21.14 -4.87 -7.35
N MET A 98 21.31 -5.90 -8.19
CA MET A 98 20.95 -7.27 -7.83
C MET A 98 21.69 -7.76 -6.57
N THR A 99 22.92 -7.30 -6.34
CA THR A 99 23.68 -7.59 -5.12
C THR A 99 23.00 -6.98 -3.88
N MET A 100 22.47 -5.75 -3.97
CA MET A 100 21.73 -5.12 -2.87
C MET A 100 20.41 -5.83 -2.61
N VAL A 101 19.68 -6.22 -3.68
CA VAL A 101 18.44 -6.99 -3.57
C VAL A 101 18.67 -8.30 -2.80
N ARG A 102 19.72 -9.06 -3.13
CA ARG A 102 20.06 -10.29 -2.40
C ARG A 102 20.33 -10.04 -0.92
N LYS A 103 21.15 -9.03 -0.59
CA LYS A 103 21.46 -8.68 0.81
C LYS A 103 20.21 -8.26 1.59
N LEU A 104 19.34 -7.45 0.99
CA LEU A 104 18.09 -7.01 1.62
C LEU A 104 17.14 -8.20 1.82
N ARG A 105 16.99 -9.06 0.82
CA ARG A 105 16.20 -10.30 0.92
C ARG A 105 16.71 -11.20 2.04
N GLU A 106 18.01 -11.41 2.14
CA GLU A 106 18.61 -12.25 3.19
C GLU A 106 18.45 -11.63 4.58
N ARG A 107 18.59 -10.30 4.69
CA ARG A 107 18.44 -9.60 5.98
C ARG A 107 16.99 -9.60 6.47
N PHE A 108 16.05 -9.24 5.60
CA PHE A 108 14.66 -8.99 5.95
C PHE A 108 13.73 -10.17 5.66
N HIS A 109 14.23 -11.24 5.04
CA HIS A 109 13.46 -12.44 4.69
C HIS A 109 12.22 -12.16 3.83
N ILE A 110 12.35 -11.21 2.89
CA ILE A 110 11.25 -10.79 2.00
C ILE A 110 11.44 -11.31 0.57
N PRO A 111 10.34 -11.49 -0.21
CA PRO A 111 10.42 -11.80 -1.63
C PRO A 111 11.19 -10.72 -2.41
N ALA A 112 12.02 -11.14 -3.37
CA ALA A 112 12.78 -10.21 -4.20
C ALA A 112 11.89 -9.31 -5.06
N ASP A 113 10.71 -9.80 -5.43
CA ASP A 113 9.72 -9.08 -6.24
C ASP A 113 9.20 -7.79 -5.57
N LEU A 114 9.32 -7.68 -4.24
CA LEU A 114 8.97 -6.45 -3.53
C LEU A 114 10.06 -5.37 -3.65
N LEU A 115 11.30 -5.77 -3.92
CA LEU A 115 12.46 -4.88 -4.00
C LEU A 115 12.76 -4.44 -5.44
N ILE A 116 12.19 -5.13 -6.43
CA ILE A 116 12.42 -4.88 -7.84
C ILE A 116 11.19 -4.14 -8.39
N PRO A 117 11.35 -2.92 -8.91
CA PRO A 117 10.23 -2.22 -9.54
C PRO A 117 9.74 -2.99 -10.77
N PRO A 118 8.42 -2.95 -11.08
CA PRO A 118 7.91 -3.55 -12.30
C PRO A 118 8.59 -2.94 -13.54
N PRO A 119 8.81 -3.71 -14.60
CA PRO A 119 9.48 -3.23 -15.82
C PRO A 119 8.79 -1.98 -16.33
N ARG A 120 9.59 -0.98 -16.73
CA ARG A 120 9.04 0.26 -17.28
C ARG A 120 8.30 -0.07 -18.56
N ARG A 121 7.10 0.50 -18.77
CA ARG A 121 6.26 0.24 -19.97
C ARG A 121 6.99 0.37 -21.31
N SER A 122 8.10 1.12 -21.38
CA SER A 122 8.96 1.25 -22.56
C SER A 122 9.77 -0.01 -22.91
N GLU A 123 9.97 -0.92 -21.96
CA GLU A 123 10.78 -2.15 -22.11
C GLU A 123 9.93 -3.36 -22.56
N ILE A 124 8.60 -3.28 -22.49
CA ILE A 124 7.66 -4.35 -22.89
C ILE A 124 7.24 -4.21 -24.37
N ALA A 125 7.53 -3.05 -24.99
CA ALA A 125 7.14 -2.72 -26.35
C ALA A 125 8.25 -2.94 -27.40
N ALA A 126 9.34 -3.64 -27.04
CA ALA A 126 10.46 -4.01 -27.91
C ALA A 126 10.55 -5.54 -28.03
#